data_AF-A0A2V8IZ92-F1
#
_entry.id   AF-A0A2V8IZ92-F1
#
_cell.length_a   1.000
_cell.length_b   1.000
_cell.length_c   1.000
_cell.angle_alpha   90.00
_cell.angle_beta   90.00
_cell.angle_gamma   90.00
#
_symmetry.space_group_name_H-M   'P 1'
#
loop_
_entity.id
_entity.type
_entity.pdbx_description
1 polymer ?
#
loop_
_entity_poly.entity_id
_entity_poly.type
_entity_poly.pdbx_seq_one_letter_code
_entity_poly.pdbx_strand_id
1 'polypeptide(L)'
;MSLGAAPAQAGPNYAQIIADEAYFVSLSQVEPCTGTSVRGAIALNPVSQNPGSVYINPYRANYGARALVAAGSHYFPMVKDWLIWYLNHVNWPDYNGVYGTVYDYNANAAACTEQPKVQPGDTHPFYDSTDAYAATWLSAMRAYAQANPADWAWFQSPDIVYWMDQEAHVSIYTLQPNGLTWAKPDYP
;
A
#
# COMPACT_ATOMS: atom_id res chain seq x y z
N MET A 1 -7.06 50.16 -32.18
CA MET A 1 -7.49 49.00 -31.39
C MET A 1 -6.24 48.31 -30.87
N SER A 2 -5.95 48.42 -29.58
CA SER A 2 -4.81 47.73 -28.95
C SER A 2 -5.23 46.29 -28.66
N LEU A 3 -4.55 45.31 -29.25
CA LEU A 3 -4.70 43.90 -28.88
C LEU A 3 -4.10 43.75 -27.48
N GLY A 4 -4.95 43.60 -26.46
CA GLY A 4 -4.51 43.30 -25.11
C GLY A 4 -3.78 41.96 -25.10
N ALA A 5 -2.55 41.93 -24.60
CA ALA A 5 -1.82 40.69 -24.37
C ALA A 5 -2.64 39.80 -23.44
N ALA A 6 -2.88 38.55 -23.83
CA ALA A 6 -3.47 37.57 -22.94
C ALA A 6 -2.57 37.42 -21.69
N PRO A 7 -3.14 37.38 -20.48
CA PRO A 7 -2.33 37.19 -19.28
C PRO A 7 -1.57 35.87 -19.40
N ALA A 8 -0.28 35.90 -19.06
CA ALA A 8 0.53 34.69 -19.00
C ALA A 8 -0.13 33.70 -18.04
N GLN A 9 -0.46 32.50 -18.54
CA GLN A 9 -1.03 31.46 -17.70
C GLN A 9 -0.01 31.09 -16.64
N ALA A 10 -0.35 31.29 -15.37
CA ALA A 10 0.49 30.88 -14.26
C ALA A 10 0.78 29.37 -14.40
N GLY A 11 2.05 28.99 -14.21
CA GLY A 11 2.45 27.59 -14.25
C GLY A 11 1.67 26.77 -13.21
N PRO A 12 1.66 25.43 -13.34
CA PRO A 12 0.93 24.56 -12.42
C PRO A 12 1.41 24.74 -10.97
N ASN A 13 0.44 24.84 -10.05
CA ASN A 13 0.72 24.85 -8.62
C ASN A 13 0.91 23.41 -8.13
N TYR A 14 2.14 22.89 -8.24
CA TYR A 14 2.47 21.52 -7.85
C TYR A 14 2.17 21.20 -6.39
N ALA A 15 2.30 22.17 -5.48
CA ALA A 15 1.99 21.96 -4.07
C ALA A 15 0.50 21.71 -3.84
N GLN A 16 -0.37 22.47 -4.51
CA GLN A 16 -1.82 22.25 -4.45
C GLN A 16 -2.21 20.91 -5.08
N ILE A 17 -1.63 20.57 -6.24
CA ILE A 17 -1.89 19.29 -6.90
C ILE A 17 -1.54 18.12 -5.97
N ILE A 18 -0.39 18.19 -5.28
CA ILE A 18 0.00 17.16 -4.30
C ILE A 18 -0.99 17.08 -3.14
N ALA A 19 -1.45 18.22 -2.62
CA ALA A 19 -2.43 18.25 -1.53
C ALA A 19 -3.79 17.65 -1.95
N ASP A 20 -4.26 17.97 -3.15
CA ASP A 20 -5.53 17.46 -3.69
C ASP A 20 -5.47 15.95 -3.94
N GLU A 21 -4.36 15.46 -4.50
CA GLU A 21 -4.15 14.03 -4.73
C GLU A 21 -3.98 13.26 -3.41
N ALA A 22 -3.28 13.83 -2.42
CA ALA A 22 -3.17 13.22 -1.10
C ALA A 22 -4.53 13.13 -0.39
N TYR A 23 -5.35 14.17 -0.52
CA TYR A 23 -6.73 14.12 -0.05
C TYR A 23 -7.51 13.02 -0.76
N PHE A 24 -7.43 12.91 -2.10
CA PHE A 24 -8.10 11.83 -2.83
C PHE A 24 -7.64 10.42 -2.39
N VAL A 25 -6.34 10.21 -2.20
CA VAL A 25 -5.80 8.95 -1.66
C VAL A 25 -6.33 8.68 -0.25
N SER A 26 -6.42 9.69 0.61
CA SER A 26 -6.94 9.54 1.97
C SER A 26 -8.38 9.03 1.99
N LEU A 27 -9.21 9.41 1.01
CA LEU A 27 -10.58 8.90 0.89
C LEU A 27 -10.64 7.40 0.59
N SER A 28 -9.53 6.79 0.18
CA SER A 28 -9.44 5.36 -0.15
C SER A 28 -9.20 4.48 1.06
N GLN A 29 -8.95 5.06 2.24
CA GLN A 29 -8.75 4.29 3.45
C GLN A 29 -10.06 3.76 4.01
N VAL A 30 -10.07 2.47 4.36
CA VAL A 30 -11.22 1.82 5.00
C VAL A 30 -11.18 2.10 6.52
N GLU A 31 -11.72 3.25 6.92
CA GLU A 31 -11.70 3.75 8.31
C GLU A 31 -12.89 3.33 9.21
N PRO A 32 -14.15 3.27 8.75
CA PRO A 32 -15.31 3.07 9.65
C PRO A 32 -15.34 1.71 10.38
N CYS A 33 -14.50 0.78 9.96
CA CYS A 33 -14.56 -0.63 10.34
C CYS A 33 -13.73 -0.96 11.58
N THR A 34 -13.92 -0.21 12.67
CA THR A 34 -13.19 -0.44 13.93
C THR A 34 -13.30 -1.88 14.42
N GLY A 35 -12.16 -2.52 14.72
CA GLY A 35 -12.12 -3.87 15.27
C GLY A 35 -12.22 -5.00 14.23
N THR A 36 -12.27 -4.69 12.93
CA THR A 36 -12.24 -5.69 11.85
C THR A 36 -10.88 -5.71 11.15
N SER A 37 -10.61 -6.79 10.41
CA SER A 37 -9.35 -6.97 9.68
C SER A 37 -9.16 -5.93 8.57
N VAL A 38 -10.25 -5.44 7.96
CA VAL A 38 -10.18 -4.52 6.81
C VAL A 38 -9.79 -3.10 7.20
N ARG A 39 -9.83 -2.75 8.50
CA ARG A 39 -9.49 -1.40 8.94
C ARG A 39 -8.05 -1.05 8.59
N GLY A 40 -7.85 0.15 8.06
CA GLY A 40 -6.53 0.68 7.70
C GLY A 40 -6.11 0.32 6.28
N ALA A 41 -6.82 -0.59 5.61
CA ALA A 41 -6.59 -0.89 4.20
C ALA A 41 -6.70 0.37 3.34
N ILE A 42 -5.79 0.53 2.38
CA ILE A 42 -5.87 1.58 1.37
C ILE A 42 -6.33 0.92 0.06
N ALA A 43 -7.54 1.25 -0.37
CA ALA A 43 -8.07 0.80 -1.65
C ALA A 43 -7.41 1.52 -2.83
N LEU A 44 -7.45 0.91 -4.02
CA LEU A 44 -6.95 1.51 -5.25
C LEU A 44 -7.75 2.76 -5.67
N ASN A 45 -9.04 2.77 -5.39
CA ASN A 45 -9.93 3.88 -5.73
C ASN A 45 -11.01 3.98 -4.63
N PRO A 46 -11.29 5.18 -4.11
CA PRO A 46 -12.38 5.37 -3.16
C PRO A 46 -13.76 5.22 -3.83
N VAL A 47 -13.82 5.34 -5.16
CA VAL A 47 -15.04 5.25 -5.96
C VAL A 47 -15.08 3.90 -6.66
N SER A 48 -16.14 3.14 -6.35
CA SER A 48 -16.47 1.89 -7.00
C SER A 48 -17.84 2.00 -7.67
N GLN A 49 -18.01 1.33 -8.81
CA GLN A 49 -19.32 1.18 -9.45
C GLN A 49 -20.29 0.35 -8.59
N ASN A 50 -19.76 -0.48 -7.68
CA ASN A 50 -20.51 -1.21 -6.68
C ASN A 50 -20.27 -0.56 -5.30
N PRO A 51 -21.26 0.14 -4.72
CA PRO A 51 -21.07 0.87 -3.46
C PRO A 51 -20.44 -0.02 -2.38
N GLY A 52 -19.33 0.45 -1.80
CA GLY A 52 -18.58 -0.24 -0.76
C GLY A 52 -17.62 -1.33 -1.24
N SER A 53 -17.76 -1.88 -2.46
CA SER A 53 -16.86 -2.90 -2.98
C SER A 53 -15.58 -2.28 -3.51
N VAL A 54 -14.47 -2.48 -2.82
CA VAL A 54 -13.17 -1.91 -3.18
C VAL A 54 -12.12 -3.00 -3.39
N TYR A 55 -11.09 -2.65 -4.17
CA TYR A 55 -9.96 -3.52 -4.45
C TYR A 55 -8.71 -2.96 -3.78
N ILE A 56 -8.02 -3.82 -3.04
CA ILE A 56 -6.79 -3.49 -2.32
C ILE A 56 -5.66 -4.24 -3.03
N ASN A 57 -4.73 -3.46 -3.56
CA ASN A 57 -3.50 -3.96 -4.16
C ASN A 57 -2.31 -3.45 -3.33
N PRO A 58 -1.59 -4.32 -2.59
CA PRO A 58 -0.54 -3.89 -1.68
C PRO A 58 0.54 -3.03 -2.34
N TYR A 59 0.98 -3.36 -3.56
CA TYR A 59 1.96 -2.55 -4.29
C TYR A 59 1.50 -1.10 -4.48
N ARG A 60 0.28 -0.90 -4.98
CA ARG A 60 -0.26 0.46 -5.22
C ARG A 60 -0.56 1.19 -3.92
N ALA A 61 -1.09 0.49 -2.92
CA ALA A 61 -1.35 1.03 -1.60
C ALA A 61 -0.07 1.50 -0.90
N ASN A 62 1.06 0.80 -1.07
CA ASN A 62 2.36 1.22 -0.57
C ASN A 62 2.83 2.56 -1.18
N TYR A 63 2.56 2.81 -2.47
CA TYR A 63 2.80 4.13 -3.07
C TYR A 63 1.84 5.19 -2.55
N GLY A 64 0.56 4.86 -2.36
CA GLY A 64 -0.42 5.73 -1.73
C GLY A 64 0.02 6.17 -0.34
N ALA A 65 0.47 5.23 0.49
CA ALA A 65 1.03 5.49 1.81
C ALA A 65 2.23 6.43 1.76
N ARG A 66 3.17 6.22 0.82
CA ARG A 66 4.32 7.14 0.63
C ARG A 66 3.89 8.54 0.19
N ALA A 67 2.87 8.66 -0.66
CA ALA A 67 2.32 9.95 -1.06
C ALA A 67 1.69 10.67 0.14
N LEU A 68 0.94 9.95 0.98
CA LEU A 68 0.37 10.48 2.22
C LEU A 68 1.46 10.97 3.19
N VAL A 69 2.57 10.22 3.35
CA VAL A 69 3.73 10.67 4.14
C VAL A 69 4.29 11.98 3.58
N ALA A 70 4.47 12.07 2.27
CA ALA A 70 5.01 13.28 1.62
C ALA A 70 4.08 14.49 1.72
N ALA A 71 2.76 14.27 1.83
CA ALA A 71 1.76 15.32 1.99
C ALA A 71 1.71 15.90 3.41
N GLY A 72 2.28 15.19 4.40
CA GLY A 72 2.59 15.75 5.72
C GLY A 72 1.98 14.99 6.90
N SER A 73 2.30 15.48 8.10
CA SER A 73 2.05 14.80 9.37
C SER A 73 0.58 14.54 9.70
N HIS A 74 -0.34 15.29 9.07
CA HIS A 74 -1.78 15.05 9.19
C HIS A 74 -2.17 13.61 8.81
N TYR A 75 -1.50 13.01 7.82
CA TYR A 75 -1.82 11.67 7.31
C TYR A 75 -1.05 10.54 7.99
N PHE A 76 -0.17 10.84 8.96
CA PHE A 76 0.64 9.81 9.61
C PHE A 76 -0.17 8.71 10.33
N PRO A 77 -1.30 8.98 11.00
CA PRO A 77 -2.14 7.92 11.56
C PRO A 77 -2.65 6.96 10.48
N MET A 78 -3.10 7.50 9.33
CA MET A 78 -3.60 6.72 8.20
C MET A 78 -2.51 5.79 7.64
N VAL A 79 -1.30 6.33 7.45
CA VAL A 79 -0.16 5.53 6.97
C VAL A 79 0.18 4.42 7.96
N LYS A 80 0.16 4.69 9.27
CA LYS A 80 0.43 3.66 10.28
C LYS A 80 -0.61 2.54 10.25
N ASP A 81 -1.89 2.90 10.13
CA ASP A 81 -2.99 1.94 10.03
C ASP A 81 -2.82 1.06 8.78
N TRP A 82 -2.35 1.59 7.65
CA TRP A 82 -1.98 0.80 6.47
C TRP A 82 -0.81 -0.16 6.73
N LEU A 83 0.27 0.33 7.33
CA LEU A 83 1.46 -0.49 7.59
C LEU A 83 1.12 -1.66 8.53
N ILE A 84 0.24 -1.43 9.50
CA ILE A 84 -0.28 -2.47 10.39
C ILE A 84 -1.24 -3.41 9.64
N TRP A 85 -2.13 -2.88 8.80
CA TRP A 85 -3.00 -3.71 7.96
C TRP A 85 -2.17 -4.69 7.13
N TYR A 86 -1.12 -4.22 6.46
CA TYR A 86 -0.25 -5.07 5.64
C TYR A 86 0.33 -6.25 6.46
N LEU A 87 0.86 -5.97 7.65
CA LEU A 87 1.43 -7.02 8.52
C LEU A 87 0.39 -8.05 9.00
N ASN A 88 -0.84 -7.61 9.23
CA ASN A 88 -1.94 -8.50 9.61
C ASN A 88 -2.41 -9.40 8.45
N HIS A 89 -1.94 -9.15 7.23
CA HIS A 89 -2.29 -9.91 6.01
C HIS A 89 -1.11 -10.68 5.43
N VAL A 90 -0.01 -10.78 6.17
CA VAL A 90 1.15 -11.59 5.77
C VAL A 90 0.79 -13.08 5.76
N ASN A 91 1.10 -13.72 4.63
CA ASN A 91 0.91 -15.14 4.38
C ASN A 91 2.00 -15.97 5.05
N TRP A 92 1.60 -17.10 5.63
CA TRP A 92 2.53 -17.93 6.41
C TRP A 92 2.22 -19.45 6.35
N PRO A 93 2.52 -20.15 5.22
CA PRO A 93 3.02 -19.66 3.94
C PRO A 93 1.90 -19.28 2.96
N ASP A 94 2.27 -18.80 1.77
CA ASP A 94 1.39 -18.63 0.62
C ASP A 94 1.24 -19.92 -0.21
N TYR A 95 0.51 -19.83 -1.34
CA TYR A 95 0.25 -20.98 -2.22
C TYR A 95 1.50 -21.53 -2.93
N ASN A 96 2.56 -20.73 -3.06
CA ASN A 96 3.86 -21.14 -3.60
C ASN A 96 4.81 -21.64 -2.49
N GLY A 97 4.37 -21.65 -1.23
CA GLY A 97 5.21 -22.03 -0.08
C GLY A 97 6.14 -20.91 0.39
N VAL A 98 5.94 -19.67 -0.06
CA VAL A 98 6.73 -18.51 0.38
C VAL A 98 6.11 -17.92 1.63
N TYR A 99 6.96 -17.62 2.61
CA TYR A 99 6.59 -16.96 3.85
C TYR A 99 6.80 -15.45 3.70
N GLY A 100 5.89 -14.63 4.24
CA GLY A 100 6.03 -13.18 4.20
C GLY A 100 5.30 -12.48 3.06
N THR A 101 4.64 -13.18 2.14
CA THR A 101 3.96 -12.52 1.01
C THR A 101 2.61 -11.96 1.43
N VAL A 102 2.03 -11.05 0.64
CA VAL A 102 0.67 -10.53 0.87
C VAL A 102 -0.13 -10.63 -0.42
N TYR A 103 -1.37 -11.11 -0.32
CA TYR A 103 -2.27 -11.17 -1.46
C TYR A 103 -2.92 -9.81 -1.78
N ASP A 104 -3.47 -9.72 -2.98
CA ASP A 104 -4.52 -8.77 -3.29
C ASP A 104 -5.81 -9.10 -2.51
N TYR A 105 -6.62 -8.08 -2.19
CA TYR A 105 -7.90 -8.27 -1.49
C TYR A 105 -9.06 -7.57 -2.20
N ASN A 106 -10.23 -8.22 -2.15
CA ASN A 106 -11.50 -7.55 -2.39
C ASN A 106 -12.14 -7.28 -1.03
N ALA A 107 -12.52 -6.03 -0.78
CA ALA A 107 -13.15 -5.60 0.46
C ALA A 107 -14.54 -5.01 0.20
N ASN A 108 -15.40 -5.12 1.20
CA ASN A 108 -16.63 -4.35 1.29
C ASN A 108 -16.54 -3.41 2.49
N ALA A 109 -16.22 -2.14 2.22
CA ALA A 109 -16.08 -1.11 3.25
C ALA A 109 -17.39 -0.78 3.97
N ALA A 110 -18.55 -1.04 3.35
CA ALA A 110 -19.86 -0.84 3.99
C ALA A 110 -20.24 -2.00 4.91
N ALA A 111 -19.83 -3.22 4.57
CA ALA A 111 -20.05 -4.42 5.37
C ALA A 111 -18.89 -4.74 6.33
N CYS A 112 -17.78 -4.01 6.22
CA CYS A 112 -16.55 -4.21 6.98
C CYS A 112 -15.97 -5.63 6.87
N THR A 113 -16.01 -6.18 5.65
CA THR A 113 -15.48 -7.50 5.31
C THR A 113 -14.42 -7.42 4.23
N GLU A 114 -13.55 -8.42 4.15
CA GLU A 114 -12.63 -8.61 3.04
C GLU A 114 -12.34 -10.09 2.81
N GLN A 115 -11.80 -10.38 1.64
CA GLN A 115 -11.33 -11.71 1.28
C GLN A 115 -10.18 -11.59 0.27
N PRO A 116 -9.20 -12.51 0.32
CA PRO A 116 -8.16 -12.55 -0.69
C PRO A 116 -8.77 -12.66 -2.09
N LYS A 117 -8.26 -11.87 -3.04
CA LYS A 117 -8.72 -11.88 -4.42
C LYS A 117 -8.25 -13.17 -5.10
N VAL A 118 -9.17 -13.87 -5.75
CA VAL A 118 -8.89 -14.99 -6.65
C VAL A 118 -9.20 -14.52 -8.07
N GLN A 119 -8.30 -14.73 -9.04
CA GLN A 119 -8.60 -14.34 -10.42
C GLN A 119 -9.61 -15.32 -11.07
N PRO A 120 -10.39 -14.88 -12.07
CA PRO A 120 -11.25 -15.79 -12.82
C PRO A 120 -10.45 -16.93 -13.45
N GLY A 121 -10.76 -18.17 -13.07
CA GLY A 121 -10.09 -19.37 -13.56
C GLY A 121 -9.00 -19.92 -12.63
N ASP A 122 -8.61 -19.17 -11.61
CA ASP A 122 -7.66 -19.64 -10.59
C ASP A 122 -8.37 -20.29 -9.40
N THR A 123 -7.63 -21.08 -8.63
CA THR A 123 -8.10 -21.74 -7.40
C THR A 123 -7.43 -21.21 -6.14
N HIS A 124 -6.41 -20.38 -6.27
CA HIS A 124 -5.65 -19.79 -5.17
C HIS A 124 -5.77 -18.26 -5.16
N PRO A 125 -5.56 -17.62 -4.00
CA PRO A 125 -5.44 -16.18 -3.93
C PRO A 125 -4.31 -15.63 -4.82
N PHE A 126 -4.47 -14.39 -5.23
CA PHE A 126 -3.62 -13.74 -6.23
C PHE A 126 -2.71 -12.69 -5.60
N TYR A 127 -1.47 -12.65 -6.07
CA TYR A 127 -0.60 -11.50 -6.06
C TYR A 127 0.07 -11.40 -7.43
N ASP A 128 0.39 -10.19 -7.85
CA ASP A 128 1.11 -9.97 -9.12
C ASP A 128 2.62 -10.16 -8.94
N SER A 129 3.15 -9.75 -7.79
CA SER A 129 4.59 -9.77 -7.50
C SER A 129 4.82 -9.83 -5.99
N THR A 130 5.58 -10.83 -5.54
CA THR A 130 6.00 -11.00 -4.15
C THR A 130 7.11 -10.02 -3.77
N ASP A 131 8.11 -9.86 -4.65
CA ASP A 131 9.29 -9.03 -4.42
C ASP A 131 8.95 -7.53 -4.35
N ALA A 132 8.14 -7.04 -5.29
CA ALA A 132 7.79 -5.62 -5.35
C ALA A 132 6.84 -5.23 -4.23
N TYR A 133 5.96 -6.13 -3.76
CA TYR A 133 5.02 -5.83 -2.68
C TYR A 133 5.84 -5.63 -1.39
N ALA A 134 6.75 -6.56 -1.07
CA ALA A 134 7.66 -6.45 0.05
C ALA A 134 8.59 -5.22 -0.04
N ALA A 135 9.25 -5.02 -1.19
CA ALA A 135 10.20 -3.92 -1.38
C ALA A 135 9.52 -2.54 -1.27
N THR A 136 8.30 -2.40 -1.80
CA THR A 136 7.55 -1.14 -1.70
C THR A 136 6.99 -0.91 -0.30
N TRP A 137 6.64 -1.97 0.44
CA TRP A 137 6.24 -1.85 1.83
C TRP A 137 7.41 -1.43 2.72
N LEU A 138 8.59 -2.05 2.57
CA LEU A 138 9.82 -1.62 3.26
C LEU A 138 10.20 -0.16 2.93
N SER A 139 9.95 0.26 1.70
CA SER A 139 10.13 1.66 1.28
C SER A 139 9.12 2.61 1.96
N ALA A 140 7.88 2.18 2.16
CA ALA A 140 6.87 2.93 2.90
C ALA A 140 7.18 3.01 4.40
N MET A 141 7.58 1.89 5.01
CA MET A 141 8.11 1.82 6.39
C MET A 141 9.24 2.82 6.61
N ARG A 142 10.24 2.81 5.72
CA ARG A 142 11.37 3.76 5.79
C ARG A 142 10.91 5.22 5.68
N ALA A 143 10.06 5.52 4.70
CA ALA A 143 9.55 6.89 4.51
C ALA A 143 8.80 7.38 5.76
N TYR A 144 7.96 6.52 6.33
CA TYR A 144 7.21 6.82 7.55
C TYR A 144 8.14 7.04 8.75
N ALA A 145 9.10 6.15 9.00
CA ALA A 145 10.06 6.27 10.11
C ALA A 145 10.86 7.58 10.05
N GLN A 146 11.28 7.99 8.85
CA GLN A 146 12.03 9.22 8.64
C GLN A 146 11.18 10.47 8.86
N ALA A 147 9.91 10.44 8.47
CA ALA A 147 9.00 11.56 8.57
C ALA A 147 8.33 11.69 9.96
N ASN A 148 8.19 10.57 10.69
CA ASN A 148 7.57 10.51 12.01
C ASN A 148 8.49 9.90 13.10
N PRO A 149 9.52 10.62 13.57
CA PRO A 149 10.43 10.11 14.61
C PRO A 149 9.75 9.77 15.94
N ALA A 150 8.54 10.28 16.19
CA ALA A 150 7.78 9.97 17.40
C ALA A 150 7.44 8.47 17.52
N ASP A 151 7.37 7.76 16.39
CA ASP A 151 7.08 6.33 16.35
C ASP A 151 8.32 5.44 16.33
N TRP A 152 9.51 5.99 16.59
CA TRP A 152 10.76 5.23 16.52
C TRP A 152 10.77 3.98 17.41
N ALA A 153 10.14 4.05 18.60
CA ALA A 153 10.02 2.89 19.49
C ALA A 153 9.23 1.73 18.88
N TRP A 154 8.24 2.01 18.02
CA TRP A 154 7.48 0.99 17.31
C TRP A 154 8.36 0.26 16.28
N PHE A 155 9.16 1.00 15.52
CA PHE A 155 10.14 0.43 14.57
C PHE A 155 11.23 -0.42 15.22
N GLN A 156 11.56 -0.14 16.48
CA GLN A 156 12.54 -0.90 17.26
C GLN A 156 11.93 -2.08 18.02
N SER A 157 10.60 -2.25 17.99
CA SER A 157 9.98 -3.39 18.67
C SER A 157 10.43 -4.70 18.01
N PRO A 158 10.66 -5.77 18.79
CA PRO A 158 11.13 -7.05 18.25
C PRO A 158 10.24 -7.60 17.12
N ASP A 159 8.92 -7.46 17.26
CA ASP A 159 7.96 -7.94 16.26
C ASP A 159 8.10 -7.18 14.94
N ILE A 160 8.22 -5.86 14.97
CA ILE A 160 8.35 -5.05 13.75
C ILE A 160 9.71 -5.28 13.09
N VAL A 161 10.78 -5.42 13.87
CA VAL A 161 12.11 -5.79 13.34
C VAL A 161 12.06 -7.16 12.66
N TYR A 162 11.42 -8.14 13.29
CA TYR A 162 11.22 -9.47 12.72
C TYR A 162 10.47 -9.39 11.39
N TRP A 163 9.34 -8.68 11.33
CA TRP A 163 8.56 -8.61 10.10
C TRP A 163 9.27 -7.85 8.97
N MET A 164 10.00 -6.77 9.27
CA MET A 164 10.84 -6.10 8.26
C MET A 164 11.91 -7.04 7.69
N ASP A 165 12.49 -7.90 8.52
CA ASP A 165 13.44 -8.93 8.07
C ASP A 165 12.77 -10.02 7.23
N GLN A 166 11.55 -10.45 7.60
CA GLN A 166 10.79 -11.42 6.80
C GLN A 166 10.41 -10.86 5.42
N GLU A 167 9.97 -9.60 5.33
CA GLU A 167 9.69 -8.96 4.04
C GLU A 167 10.95 -8.86 3.17
N ALA A 168 12.12 -8.59 3.76
CA ALA A 168 13.38 -8.62 3.01
C ALA A 168 13.68 -10.03 2.47
N HIS A 169 13.37 -11.09 3.23
CA HIS A 169 13.50 -12.47 2.78
C HIS A 169 12.58 -12.83 1.61
N VAL A 170 11.40 -12.21 1.49
CA VAL A 170 10.52 -12.40 0.32
C VAL A 170 11.26 -12.01 -0.96
N SER A 171 11.94 -10.87 -0.99
CA SER A 171 12.74 -10.46 -2.15
C SER A 171 13.95 -11.38 -2.39
N ILE A 172 14.54 -11.94 -1.33
CA ILE A 172 15.65 -12.90 -1.46
C ILE A 172 15.17 -14.23 -2.07
N TYR A 173 13.93 -14.66 -1.77
CA TYR A 173 13.38 -15.90 -2.28
C TYR A 173 13.35 -15.95 -3.81
N THR A 174 13.08 -14.82 -4.46
CA THR A 174 13.04 -14.72 -5.93
C THR A 174 14.30 -14.12 -6.54
N LEU A 175 15.38 -13.94 -5.76
CA LEU A 175 16.65 -13.38 -6.23
C LEU A 175 17.37 -14.31 -7.20
N GLN A 176 17.77 -13.77 -8.35
CA GLN A 176 18.47 -14.47 -9.41
C GLN A 176 19.99 -14.27 -9.30
N PRO A 177 20.81 -15.13 -9.94
CA PRO A 177 22.27 -14.99 -9.96
C PRO A 177 22.79 -13.67 -10.53
N ASN A 178 22.00 -12.96 -11.33
CA ASN A 178 22.34 -11.65 -11.89
C ASN A 178 22.06 -10.48 -10.92
N GLY A 179 21.55 -10.76 -9.71
CA GLY A 179 21.23 -9.76 -8.70
C GLY A 179 19.87 -9.09 -8.84
N LEU A 180 19.04 -9.51 -9.81
CA LEU A 180 17.65 -9.06 -9.97
C LEU A 180 16.68 -10.10 -9.41
N THR A 181 15.47 -9.68 -9.07
CA THR A 181 14.40 -10.57 -8.56
C THR A 181 13.44 -10.96 -9.68
N TRP A 182 12.91 -12.18 -9.62
CA TRP A 182 11.66 -12.49 -10.30
C TRP A 182 10.48 -11.89 -9.55
N ALA A 183 9.41 -11.56 -10.27
CA ALA A 183 8.20 -11.02 -9.68
C ALA A 183 7.62 -11.97 -8.61
N LYS A 184 7.53 -13.26 -8.93
CA LYS A 184 7.03 -14.32 -8.06
C LYS A 184 7.56 -15.68 -8.49
N PRO A 185 7.49 -16.73 -7.65
CA PRO A 185 8.09 -18.03 -7.95
C PRO A 185 7.52 -18.70 -9.21
N ASP A 186 6.24 -18.49 -9.49
CA ASP A 186 5.49 -19.05 -10.62
C ASP A 186 5.31 -18.05 -11.77
N TYR A 187 6.13 -16.99 -11.83
CA TYR A 187 6.12 -16.07 -12.97
C TYR A 187 6.72 -16.77 -14.21
N PRO A 188 6.11 -16.65 -15.41
CA PRO A 188 6.62 -17.29 -16.62
C PRO A 188 8.04 -16.90 -17.01
#